data_AF-A0A7J8P288-F1
#
_entry.id   AF-A0A7J8P288-F1
#
_cell.length_a   1.000
_cell.length_b   1.000
_cell.length_c   1.000
_cell.angle_alpha   90.00
_cell.angle_beta   90.00
_cell.angle_gamma   90.00
#
_symmetry.space_group_name_H-M   'P 1'
#
loop_
_entity.id
_entity.type
_entity.pdbx_description
1 polymer ?
#
loop_
_entity_poly.entity_id
_entity_poly.type
_entity_poly.pdbx_seq_one_letter_code
_entity_poly.pdbx_strand_id
1 'polypeptide(L)'
;MGKSNKCKAKKQSYISVPSQIITSLSSSSLQSLLLSPKKAHLNSSFFVGHNYSCRRPRVCLSALFLFVLVGLLRLGWNVNTLVLCSQSFGSNTGKVGERDHQVLVTSQLHSPRPLHLESEFWKQPDGMGYRPCLELSAKYRKAREAILNGRSKYLLVVVSGGMNQQRNQIVDAVVIARILGAALVVPVLQVNIIWGDESEFSDIFDLGHFKRVLADDVRILSSLPSTHVMTRPVVENRTPLHVSPQWIRSRYLKRMHIDTILFVQKINKEGLLLLRGLDSRLSKGLPPDLQKLRCKVAFQALRFAPPILELGNKLARRMQSKGPYLALHLRIEKDVWVRTGCLPGLSKEYDEIVHNERRRHPEFLTAKSNLSYHERKLAGLCPLNAFEVTRLLKALGAPRSARIYWAGGRPLGGKEALSPLTREFPHFYNKEGLALPGELEPFANKASFMAAIDYIVS
;
A
#
# COMPACT_ATOMS: atom_id res chain seq x y z
N MET A 1 -0.85 -4.46 -49.53
CA MET A 1 -0.11 -3.35 -48.89
C MET A 1 -1.13 -2.32 -48.42
N GLY A 2 -1.17 -1.99 -47.12
CA GLY A 2 -2.20 -1.11 -46.55
C GLY A 2 -2.08 -0.95 -45.04
N LYS A 3 -1.07 -0.18 -44.64
CA LYS A 3 -0.69 0.39 -43.33
C LYS A 3 -1.59 0.06 -42.10
N SER A 4 -1.01 -0.73 -41.19
CA SER A 4 -1.44 -0.86 -39.79
C SER A 4 -1.18 0.45 -39.03
N ASN A 5 -2.25 1.07 -38.55
CA ASN A 5 -2.18 2.23 -37.66
C ASN A 5 -1.66 1.78 -36.27
N LYS A 6 -0.38 2.02 -36.01
CA LYS A 6 0.21 1.94 -34.66
C LYS A 6 -0.45 2.99 -33.77
N CYS A 7 -1.41 2.55 -32.97
CA CYS A 7 -1.92 3.33 -31.86
C CYS A 7 -0.77 3.53 -30.84
N LYS A 8 -0.26 4.76 -30.71
CA LYS A 8 0.72 5.12 -29.69
C LYS A 8 0.07 4.96 -28.32
N ALA A 9 0.29 3.83 -27.67
CA ALA A 9 -0.09 3.65 -26.27
C ALA A 9 0.70 4.64 -25.40
N LYS A 10 0.01 5.56 -24.74
CA LYS A 10 0.61 6.43 -23.70
C LYS A 10 1.14 5.52 -22.59
N LYS A 11 2.46 5.48 -22.41
CA LYS A 11 3.10 4.80 -21.28
C LYS A 11 2.87 5.65 -20.03
N GLN A 12 1.94 5.23 -19.16
CA GLN A 12 1.89 5.67 -17.78
C GLN A 12 2.90 4.82 -17.00
N SER A 13 3.97 5.41 -16.49
CA SER A 13 4.93 4.74 -15.61
C SER A 13 4.77 5.29 -14.21
N TYR A 14 4.76 4.40 -13.21
CA TYR A 14 4.69 4.75 -11.80
C TYR A 14 6.09 4.70 -11.18
N ILE A 15 6.39 5.62 -10.27
CA ILE A 15 7.55 5.50 -9.39
C ILE A 15 7.10 4.65 -8.19
N SER A 16 7.38 3.35 -8.23
CA SER A 16 7.37 2.54 -7.01
C SER A 16 8.78 2.59 -6.41
N VAL A 17 8.93 3.11 -5.20
CA VAL A 17 10.20 2.95 -4.46
C VAL A 17 10.33 1.46 -4.12
N PRO A 18 11.30 0.74 -4.70
CA PRO A 18 11.50 -0.67 -4.38
C PRO A 18 11.94 -0.77 -2.92
N SER A 19 11.43 -1.75 -2.18
CA SER A 19 11.88 -2.07 -0.81
C SER A 19 13.39 -2.36 -0.73
N GLN A 20 14.03 -2.62 -1.87
CA GLN A 20 15.46 -2.87 -2.00
C GLN A 20 16.34 -1.63 -1.70
N ILE A 21 15.83 -0.41 -1.93
CA ILE A 21 16.53 0.84 -1.56
C ILE A 21 16.51 1.07 -0.04
N ILE A 22 15.53 0.48 0.67
CA ILE A 22 15.47 0.50 2.14
C ILE A 22 16.45 -0.52 2.72
N THR A 23 16.65 -1.68 2.06
CA THR A 23 17.56 -2.72 2.56
C THR A 23 19.05 -2.38 2.46
N SER A 24 19.47 -1.47 1.57
CA SER A 24 20.88 -1.05 1.50
C SER A 24 21.30 -0.13 2.66
N LEU A 25 20.34 0.49 3.35
CA LEU A 25 20.58 1.29 4.55
C LEU A 25 20.36 0.50 5.86
N SER A 26 19.72 -0.68 5.80
CA SER A 26 19.36 -1.44 7.00
C SER A 26 20.34 -2.55 7.38
N SER A 27 21.27 -2.93 6.50
CA SER A 27 22.15 -4.09 6.75
C SER A 27 23.50 -3.75 7.42
N SER A 28 23.89 -2.48 7.53
CA SER A 28 25.19 -2.10 8.13
C SER A 28 25.09 -1.40 9.49
N SER A 29 23.94 -0.85 9.89
CA SER A 29 23.82 -0.09 11.14
C SER A 29 23.24 -0.87 12.34
N LEU A 30 22.59 -2.02 12.11
CA LEU A 30 21.95 -2.80 13.18
C LEU A 30 22.84 -3.89 13.79
N GLN A 31 24.02 -4.15 13.21
CA GLN A 31 24.94 -5.19 13.70
C GLN A 31 25.90 -4.69 14.80
N SER A 32 25.99 -3.39 15.04
CA SER A 32 26.80 -2.82 16.13
C SER A 32 26.10 -2.78 17.49
N LEU A 33 24.80 -3.09 17.56
CA LEU A 33 24.02 -3.08 18.80
C LEU A 33 23.84 -4.46 19.45
N LEU A 34 24.45 -5.52 18.89
CA LEU A 34 24.30 -6.91 19.36
C LEU A 34 25.56 -7.53 19.99
N LEU A 35 26.50 -6.71 20.47
CA LEU A 35 27.63 -7.22 21.24
C LEU A 35 27.63 -6.63 22.65
N SER A 36 27.15 -7.43 23.61
CA SER A 36 27.46 -7.25 25.03
C SER A 36 28.34 -8.44 25.48
N PRO A 37 29.36 -8.24 26.33
CA PRO A 37 30.35 -9.28 26.61
C PRO A 37 29.82 -10.38 27.54
N LYS A 38 30.30 -11.60 27.30
CA LYS A 38 30.02 -12.84 28.04
C LYS A 38 30.52 -12.81 29.48
N LYS A 39 29.78 -13.46 30.39
CA LYS A 39 30.21 -14.39 31.48
C LYS A 39 28.95 -14.89 32.18
N ALA A 40 28.81 -16.08 32.74
CA ALA A 40 29.37 -17.41 32.57
C ALA A 40 28.29 -18.34 33.18
N HIS A 41 28.11 -19.52 32.61
CA HIS A 41 27.12 -20.53 33.03
C HIS A 41 27.33 -21.01 34.47
N LEU A 42 26.24 -21.35 35.17
CA LEU A 42 26.00 -22.72 35.65
C LEU A 42 24.54 -22.92 36.13
N ASN A 43 23.98 -24.02 35.61
CA ASN A 43 22.79 -24.82 35.94
C ASN A 43 22.49 -24.92 37.46
N SER A 44 21.34 -25.35 37.99
CA SER A 44 19.99 -25.79 37.61
C SER A 44 19.34 -26.06 38.98
N SER A 45 18.09 -25.73 39.31
CA SER A 45 16.90 -26.51 39.02
C SER A 45 15.84 -26.13 40.07
N PHE A 46 14.58 -26.11 39.62
CA PHE A 46 13.30 -26.22 40.35
C PHE A 46 13.30 -26.31 41.89
N PHE A 47 12.49 -25.49 42.56
CA PHE A 47 11.13 -25.89 43.01
C PHE A 47 10.33 -24.70 43.55
N VAL A 48 9.01 -24.84 43.43
CA VAL A 48 7.91 -23.97 43.85
C VAL A 48 7.87 -23.78 45.38
N GLY A 49 7.45 -22.60 45.86
CA GLY A 49 7.10 -22.41 47.27
C GLY A 49 6.61 -21.01 47.63
N HIS A 50 5.36 -20.93 48.07
CA HIS A 50 4.65 -19.73 48.53
C HIS A 50 5.27 -19.06 49.78
N ASN A 51 5.07 -17.73 49.86
CA ASN A 51 4.85 -16.87 51.03
C ASN A 51 5.46 -17.26 52.39
N TYR A 52 6.33 -16.39 52.94
CA TYR A 52 6.26 -16.04 54.37
C TYR A 52 6.67 -14.58 54.64
N SER A 53 5.78 -13.90 55.35
CA SER A 53 6.01 -12.65 56.04
C SER A 53 6.84 -12.89 57.32
N CYS A 54 7.86 -12.08 57.58
CA CYS A 54 8.39 -11.83 58.93
C CYS A 54 9.21 -10.52 58.91
N ARG A 55 8.73 -9.44 59.55
CA ARG A 55 8.96 -9.10 60.97
C ARG A 55 10.45 -9.04 61.35
N ARG A 56 11.05 -7.84 61.27
CA ARG A 56 11.77 -7.14 62.37
C ARG A 56 12.44 -5.84 61.84
N PRO A 57 12.15 -4.64 62.41
CA PRO A 57 12.61 -3.36 61.84
C PRO A 57 14.10 -3.02 62.08
N ARG A 58 14.84 -3.83 62.83
CA ARG A 58 16.22 -3.51 63.25
C ARG A 58 17.33 -4.01 62.30
N VAL A 59 17.00 -4.83 61.30
CA VAL A 59 17.96 -5.33 60.30
C VAL A 59 17.99 -4.48 59.02
N CYS A 60 16.97 -3.63 58.79
CA CYS A 60 16.98 -2.67 57.68
C CYS A 60 17.88 -1.45 57.93
N LEU A 61 18.12 -1.08 59.20
CA LEU A 61 18.95 0.09 59.54
C LEU A 61 20.46 -0.18 59.42
N SER A 62 20.91 -1.42 59.63
CA SER A 62 22.32 -1.80 59.43
C SER A 62 22.72 -1.84 57.96
N ALA A 63 21.79 -2.15 57.05
CA ALA A 63 22.01 -2.13 55.61
C ALA A 63 22.18 -0.70 55.06
N LEU A 64 21.44 0.28 55.59
CA LEU A 64 21.55 1.68 55.19
C LEU A 64 22.88 2.34 55.62
N PHE A 65 23.43 1.94 56.78
CA PHE A 65 24.70 2.50 57.28
C PHE A 65 25.92 2.02 56.46
N LEU A 66 25.89 0.78 55.93
CA LEU A 66 26.96 0.25 55.09
C LEU A 66 27.04 0.94 53.71
N PHE A 67 25.90 1.38 53.15
CA PHE A 67 25.90 2.09 51.87
C PHE A 67 26.44 3.53 51.96
N VAL A 68 26.24 4.20 53.10
CA VAL A 68 26.78 5.55 53.33
C VAL A 68 28.30 5.53 53.55
N LEU A 69 28.83 4.51 54.23
CA LEU A 69 30.27 4.35 54.47
C LEU A 69 31.05 4.11 53.15
N VAL A 70 30.46 3.37 52.20
CA VAL A 70 31.06 3.11 50.87
C VAL A 70 30.98 4.34 49.97
N GLY A 71 29.95 5.18 50.13
CA GLY A 71 29.80 6.46 49.41
C GLY A 71 30.85 7.51 49.81
N LEU A 72 31.22 7.56 51.10
CA LEU A 72 32.21 8.51 51.60
C LEU A 72 33.66 8.12 51.27
N LEU A 73 33.95 6.82 51.08
CA LEU A 73 35.27 6.33 50.66
C LEU A 73 35.57 6.56 49.16
N ARG A 74 34.56 6.79 48.31
CA ARG A 74 34.76 7.07 46.87
C ARG A 74 34.90 8.54 46.50
N LEU A 75 34.63 9.47 47.41
CA LEU A 75 34.83 10.91 47.19
C LEU A 75 36.22 11.41 47.63
N GLY A 76 37.05 10.55 48.23
CA GLY A 76 38.32 10.91 48.87
C GLY A 76 39.57 10.97 47.98
N TRP A 77 39.51 10.60 46.70
CA TRP A 77 40.68 10.62 45.81
C TRP A 77 40.36 11.12 44.41
N ASN A 78 40.35 12.45 44.24
CA ASN A 78 41.13 13.13 43.20
C ASN A 78 40.99 14.65 43.35
N VAL A 79 41.95 15.25 44.04
CA VAL A 79 42.25 16.69 43.94
C VAL A 79 43.76 16.84 43.91
N ASN A 80 44.21 17.84 43.14
CA ASN A 80 45.51 18.56 43.17
C ASN A 80 46.61 18.06 42.19
N THR A 81 47.32 18.92 41.42
CA THR A 81 47.48 20.40 41.47
C THR A 81 48.24 21.00 40.25
N LEU A 82 47.94 22.28 39.96
CA LEU A 82 48.77 23.46 39.56
C LEU A 82 49.61 23.47 38.25
N VAL A 83 49.34 24.37 37.27
CA VAL A 83 49.68 25.83 37.11
C VAL A 83 51.12 26.13 36.68
N LEU A 84 51.30 26.73 35.48
CA LEU A 84 52.16 27.91 35.27
C LEU A 84 51.86 28.63 33.93
N CYS A 85 51.80 29.96 33.98
CA CYS A 85 51.74 30.88 32.83
C CYS A 85 53.12 31.03 32.15
N SER A 86 53.13 31.38 30.85
CA SER A 86 53.88 32.55 30.33
C SER A 86 53.65 32.77 28.83
N GLN A 87 53.46 34.04 28.46
CA GLN A 87 53.58 34.58 27.11
C GLN A 87 55.06 34.63 26.69
N SER A 88 55.37 34.57 25.38
CA SER A 88 56.15 35.60 24.65
C SER A 88 56.65 35.12 23.27
N PHE A 89 56.36 35.94 22.27
CA PHE A 89 57.11 36.36 21.07
C PHE A 89 58.23 35.54 20.39
N GLY A 90 58.16 35.61 19.05
CA GLY A 90 59.30 35.80 18.13
C GLY A 90 59.81 34.55 17.43
N SER A 91 60.28 34.54 16.17
CA SER A 91 60.31 35.47 15.03
C SER A 91 61.25 34.79 14.00
N ASN A 92 60.84 34.79 12.71
CA ASN A 92 61.66 34.74 11.48
C ASN A 92 62.62 33.52 11.29
N THR A 93 63.00 33.04 10.11
CA THR A 93 63.18 33.52 8.71
C THR A 93 62.99 32.28 7.80
N GLY A 94 62.32 32.29 6.66
CA GLY A 94 62.64 33.02 5.43
C GLY A 94 63.12 32.04 4.34
N LYS A 95 62.40 31.95 3.21
CA LYS A 95 62.95 32.10 1.85
C LYS A 95 61.84 31.96 0.79
N VAL A 96 61.72 33.05 0.03
CA VAL A 96 60.91 33.27 -1.17
C VAL A 96 61.68 32.73 -2.39
N GLY A 97 60.94 32.18 -3.34
CA GLY A 97 61.35 31.98 -4.73
C GLY A 97 60.12 32.21 -5.61
N GLU A 98 60.10 33.34 -6.31
CA GLU A 98 59.01 33.87 -7.13
C GLU A 98 59.35 33.76 -8.62
N ARG A 99 58.28 33.79 -9.43
CA ARG A 99 58.14 34.09 -10.89
C ARG A 99 57.60 32.91 -11.69
N ASP A 100 56.68 33.06 -12.63
CA ASP A 100 55.83 34.16 -13.12
C ASP A 100 54.94 33.47 -14.15
N HIS A 101 53.61 33.55 -14.08
CA HIS A 101 52.77 33.24 -15.25
C HIS A 101 51.67 34.28 -15.42
N GLN A 102 51.85 35.04 -16.51
CA GLN A 102 51.00 36.11 -16.99
C GLN A 102 49.60 35.61 -17.37
N VAL A 103 48.64 36.42 -16.97
CA VAL A 103 47.24 36.39 -17.33
C VAL A 103 47.06 36.75 -18.80
N LEU A 104 46.42 35.87 -19.59
CA LEU A 104 45.81 36.21 -20.87
C LEU A 104 44.30 36.09 -20.72
N VAL A 105 43.63 37.24 -20.62
CA VAL A 105 42.16 37.34 -20.62
C VAL A 105 41.68 37.20 -22.06
N THR A 106 41.07 36.06 -22.39
CA THR A 106 40.25 35.91 -23.60
C THR A 106 38.79 36.04 -23.23
N SER A 107 38.19 37.15 -23.65
CA SER A 107 36.75 37.43 -23.59
C SER A 107 36.00 36.52 -24.56
N GLN A 108 35.52 35.37 -24.08
CA GLN A 108 34.49 34.61 -24.79
C GLN A 108 33.10 34.93 -24.22
N LEU A 109 32.41 35.77 -24.99
CA LEU A 109 30.99 36.08 -24.91
C LEU A 109 30.17 34.77 -24.96
N HIS A 110 29.89 34.18 -23.81
CA HIS A 110 28.92 33.08 -23.73
C HIS A 110 27.52 33.64 -23.93
N SER A 111 26.98 33.46 -25.13
CA SER A 111 25.54 33.53 -25.36
C SER A 111 24.80 32.68 -24.31
N PRO A 112 23.66 33.15 -23.78
CA PRO A 112 22.87 32.34 -22.87
C PRO A 112 22.36 31.12 -23.63
N ARG A 113 22.89 29.93 -23.31
CA ARG A 113 22.30 28.67 -23.75
C ARG A 113 20.85 28.65 -23.25
N PRO A 114 19.86 28.31 -24.08
CA PRO A 114 18.48 28.23 -23.64
C PRO A 114 18.37 27.22 -22.49
N LEU A 115 17.59 27.57 -21.48
CA LEU A 115 17.11 26.72 -20.39
C LEU A 115 16.39 25.48 -20.95
N HIS A 116 17.14 24.48 -21.38
CA HIS A 116 16.66 23.13 -21.69
C HIS A 116 17.25 22.13 -20.69
N LEU A 117 17.26 22.50 -19.40
CA LEU A 117 17.25 21.53 -18.33
C LEU A 117 15.78 21.22 -18.04
N GLU A 118 15.12 20.45 -18.90
CA GLU A 118 13.94 19.71 -18.44
C GLU A 118 14.41 18.92 -17.22
N SER A 119 13.94 19.33 -16.03
CA SER A 119 14.38 18.78 -14.75
C SER A 119 14.37 17.25 -14.85
N GLU A 120 15.50 16.62 -14.51
CA GLU A 120 15.66 15.16 -14.46
C GLU A 120 14.47 14.48 -13.76
N PHE A 121 13.84 15.19 -12.82
CA PHE A 121 12.59 14.81 -12.14
C PHE A 121 11.45 14.37 -13.07
N TRP A 122 11.25 15.02 -14.22
CA TRP A 122 10.13 14.71 -15.13
C TRP A 122 10.43 13.55 -16.07
N LYS A 123 11.68 13.08 -16.13
CA LYS A 123 12.04 11.93 -16.97
C LYS A 123 11.33 10.70 -16.43
N GLN A 124 10.56 10.05 -17.31
CA GLN A 124 9.89 8.81 -16.96
C GLN A 124 10.94 7.72 -16.70
N PRO A 125 10.80 6.91 -15.64
CA PRO A 125 11.67 5.76 -15.45
C PRO A 125 11.52 4.79 -16.62
N ASP A 126 12.59 4.08 -16.95
CA ASP A 126 12.64 3.09 -18.05
C ASP A 126 11.77 1.84 -17.81
N GLY A 127 11.08 1.81 -16.66
CA GLY A 127 10.23 0.70 -16.25
C GLY A 127 11.02 -0.54 -15.84
N MET A 128 12.33 -0.41 -15.57
CA MET A 128 13.23 -1.50 -15.15
C MET A 128 13.17 -2.75 -16.07
N GLY A 129 12.83 -2.56 -17.35
CA GLY A 129 12.66 -3.66 -18.31
C GLY A 129 11.41 -4.53 -18.09
N TYR A 130 10.53 -4.18 -17.15
CA TYR A 130 9.26 -4.89 -16.97
C TYR A 130 8.37 -4.72 -18.20
N ARG A 131 7.84 -5.83 -18.70
CA ARG A 131 6.91 -5.87 -19.85
C ARG A 131 5.66 -6.68 -19.51
N PRO A 132 4.50 -6.36 -20.11
CA PRO A 132 3.31 -7.18 -19.96
C PRO A 132 3.61 -8.63 -20.33
N CYS A 133 3.33 -9.56 -19.41
CA CYS A 133 3.48 -10.99 -19.63
C CYS A 133 2.09 -11.61 -19.57
N LEU A 134 1.36 -11.57 -20.68
CA LEU A 134 -0.02 -12.06 -20.77
C LEU A 134 -0.19 -13.21 -21.76
N GLU A 135 0.91 -13.71 -22.32
CA GLU A 135 0.89 -14.87 -23.20
C GLU A 135 0.65 -16.16 -22.41
N LEU A 136 -0.57 -16.69 -22.51
CA LEU A 136 -0.99 -17.92 -21.83
C LEU A 136 -0.45 -19.15 -22.56
N SER A 137 -0.08 -20.19 -21.82
CA SER A 137 0.46 -21.43 -22.39
C SER A 137 -0.53 -22.17 -23.29
N ALA A 138 -0.03 -23.01 -24.21
CA ALA A 138 -0.88 -23.88 -25.02
C ALA A 138 -1.70 -24.85 -24.17
N LYS A 139 -1.14 -25.33 -23.04
CA LYS A 139 -1.85 -26.19 -22.08
C LYS A 139 -3.05 -25.47 -21.47
N TYR A 140 -2.88 -24.21 -21.08
CA TYR A 140 -3.97 -23.38 -20.57
C TYR A 140 -5.10 -23.23 -21.60
N ARG A 141 -4.72 -22.94 -22.86
CA ARG A 141 -5.69 -22.80 -23.97
C ARG A 141 -6.40 -24.10 -24.30
N LYS A 142 -5.73 -25.26 -24.28
CA LYS A 142 -6.39 -26.57 -24.50
C LYS A 142 -7.43 -26.89 -23.43
N ALA A 143 -7.18 -26.50 -22.17
CA ALA A 143 -8.13 -26.67 -21.08
C ALA A 143 -9.37 -25.75 -21.19
N ARG A 144 -9.40 -24.81 -22.14
CA ARG A 144 -10.54 -23.92 -22.43
C ARG A 144 -11.80 -24.70 -22.76
N GLU A 145 -11.75 -25.59 -23.74
CA GLU A 145 -12.94 -26.25 -24.29
C GLU A 145 -13.68 -27.06 -23.23
N ALA A 146 -12.94 -27.83 -22.42
CA ALA A 146 -13.52 -28.59 -21.33
C ALA A 146 -14.17 -27.70 -20.25
N ILE A 147 -13.64 -26.49 -20.01
CA ILE A 147 -14.14 -25.56 -19.00
C ILE A 147 -15.34 -24.76 -19.51
N LEU A 148 -15.29 -24.26 -20.74
CA LEU A 148 -16.40 -23.47 -21.31
C LEU A 148 -17.63 -24.32 -21.63
N ASN A 149 -17.43 -25.61 -21.93
CA ASN A 149 -18.52 -26.55 -22.19
C ASN A 149 -19.16 -27.12 -20.90
N GLY A 150 -18.55 -26.89 -19.73
CA GLY A 150 -19.14 -27.24 -18.44
C GLY A 150 -20.32 -26.32 -18.08
N ARG A 151 -21.56 -26.80 -18.25
CA ARG A 151 -22.78 -25.99 -18.07
C ARG A 151 -23.42 -26.06 -16.68
N SER A 152 -22.84 -26.78 -15.73
CA SER A 152 -23.54 -27.14 -14.48
C SER A 152 -22.91 -26.59 -13.20
N LYS A 153 -21.91 -25.70 -13.27
CA LYS A 153 -21.28 -25.12 -12.07
C LYS A 153 -21.30 -23.60 -12.13
N TYR A 154 -21.83 -23.00 -11.08
CA TYR A 154 -22.03 -21.56 -10.97
C TYR A 154 -21.37 -21.06 -9.69
N LEU A 155 -20.58 -20.00 -9.84
CA LEU A 155 -19.91 -19.30 -8.76
C LEU A 155 -20.54 -17.92 -8.59
N LEU A 156 -21.09 -17.66 -7.40
CA LEU A 156 -21.51 -16.34 -6.95
C LEU A 156 -20.47 -15.83 -5.96
N VAL A 157 -20.20 -14.54 -6.05
CA VAL A 157 -19.27 -13.88 -5.13
C VAL A 157 -19.88 -12.57 -4.68
N VAL A 158 -19.86 -12.36 -3.36
CA VAL A 158 -20.11 -11.06 -2.75
C VAL A 158 -18.78 -10.49 -2.33
N VAL A 159 -18.42 -9.34 -2.90
CA VAL A 159 -17.17 -8.62 -2.61
C VAL A 159 -17.45 -7.43 -1.70
N SER A 160 -16.54 -7.14 -0.78
CA SER A 160 -16.76 -6.11 0.25
C SER A 160 -15.56 -5.20 0.44
N GLY A 161 -15.72 -4.15 1.23
CA GLY A 161 -14.65 -3.19 1.52
C GLY A 161 -14.60 -2.02 0.55
N GLY A 162 -13.46 -1.33 0.48
CA GLY A 162 -13.25 -0.19 -0.43
C GLY A 162 -12.90 -0.61 -1.86
N MET A 163 -12.86 0.35 -2.79
CA MET A 163 -12.69 0.10 -4.23
C MET A 163 -11.53 -0.85 -4.57
N ASN A 164 -10.33 -0.62 -4.01
CA ASN A 164 -9.17 -1.48 -4.26
C ASN A 164 -9.34 -2.90 -3.68
N GLN A 165 -10.02 -3.05 -2.54
CA GLN A 165 -10.31 -4.36 -1.96
C GLN A 165 -11.33 -5.12 -2.81
N GLN A 166 -12.37 -4.43 -3.28
CA GLN A 166 -13.37 -5.02 -4.18
C GLN A 166 -12.71 -5.47 -5.50
N ARG A 167 -11.87 -4.63 -6.13
CA ARG A 167 -11.13 -5.01 -7.36
C ARG A 167 -10.29 -6.26 -7.15
N ASN A 168 -9.50 -6.33 -6.08
CA ASN A 168 -8.68 -7.50 -5.78
C ASN A 168 -9.53 -8.77 -5.57
N GLN A 169 -10.67 -8.66 -4.90
CA GLN A 169 -11.58 -9.79 -4.72
C GLN A 169 -12.24 -10.24 -6.02
N ILE A 170 -12.63 -9.32 -6.90
CA ILE A 170 -13.17 -9.65 -8.23
C ILE A 170 -12.10 -10.38 -9.06
N VAL A 171 -10.86 -9.90 -9.02
CA VAL A 171 -9.72 -10.55 -9.68
C VAL A 171 -9.56 -11.99 -9.17
N ASP A 172 -9.55 -12.19 -7.86
CA ASP A 172 -9.45 -13.53 -7.26
C ASP A 172 -10.67 -14.41 -7.59
N ALA A 173 -11.88 -13.84 -7.65
CA ALA A 173 -13.09 -14.55 -8.03
C ALA A 173 -12.99 -15.14 -9.44
N VAL A 174 -12.47 -14.39 -10.42
CA VAL A 174 -12.25 -14.89 -11.78
C VAL A 174 -11.23 -16.04 -11.79
N VAL A 175 -10.13 -15.91 -11.04
CA VAL A 175 -9.12 -16.98 -10.95
C VAL A 175 -9.70 -18.23 -10.27
N ILE A 176 -10.51 -18.07 -9.22
CA ILE A 176 -11.19 -19.19 -8.55
C ILE A 176 -12.18 -19.86 -9.50
N ALA A 177 -12.98 -19.10 -10.25
CA ALA A 177 -13.88 -19.64 -11.28
C ALA A 177 -13.12 -20.48 -12.31
N ARG A 178 -11.95 -20.01 -12.75
CA ARG A 178 -11.06 -20.75 -13.66
C ARG A 178 -10.55 -22.06 -13.04
N ILE A 179 -10.14 -22.05 -11.77
CA ILE A 179 -9.65 -23.25 -11.05
C ILE A 179 -10.75 -24.32 -10.94
N LEU A 180 -11.99 -23.88 -10.67
CA LEU A 180 -13.15 -24.75 -10.49
C LEU A 180 -13.78 -25.20 -11.81
N GLY A 181 -13.46 -24.52 -12.92
CA GLY A 181 -14.14 -24.70 -14.20
C GLY A 181 -15.62 -24.33 -14.10
N ALA A 182 -15.94 -23.26 -13.36
CA ALA A 182 -17.30 -22.79 -13.12
C ALA A 182 -17.57 -21.51 -13.92
N ALA A 183 -18.84 -21.28 -14.27
CA ALA A 183 -19.29 -19.98 -14.74
C ALA A 183 -19.34 -19.00 -13.55
N LEU A 184 -18.78 -17.81 -13.73
CA LEU A 184 -18.85 -16.75 -12.73
C LEU A 184 -20.07 -15.87 -13.03
N VAL A 185 -20.99 -15.77 -12.07
CA VAL A 185 -22.02 -14.74 -12.09
C VAL A 185 -21.37 -13.40 -11.72
N VAL A 186 -21.78 -12.32 -12.36
CA VAL A 186 -21.27 -10.97 -12.08
C VAL A 186 -21.21 -10.73 -10.57
N PRO A 187 -20.05 -10.35 -10.02
CA PRO A 187 -19.89 -10.17 -8.58
C PRO A 187 -20.83 -9.12 -8.02
N VAL A 188 -21.42 -9.43 -6.87
CA VAL A 188 -22.27 -8.49 -6.12
C VAL A 188 -21.39 -7.63 -5.22
N LEU A 189 -21.51 -6.31 -5.34
CA LEU A 189 -20.79 -5.37 -4.50
C LEU A 189 -21.58 -5.17 -3.20
N GLN A 190 -20.98 -5.51 -2.07
CA GLN A 190 -21.61 -5.31 -0.77
C GLN A 190 -21.58 -3.82 -0.42
N VAL A 191 -22.76 -3.26 -0.16
CA VAL A 191 -22.91 -1.89 0.37
C VAL A 191 -22.10 -1.76 1.66
N ASN A 192 -21.17 -0.82 1.67
CA ASN A 192 -20.33 -0.56 2.82
C ASN A 192 -20.95 0.52 3.69
N ILE A 193 -21.19 0.21 4.97
CA ILE A 193 -21.81 1.13 5.95
C ILE A 193 -21.01 2.45 6.10
N ILE A 194 -19.69 2.42 5.88
CA ILE A 194 -18.82 3.60 5.98
C ILE A 194 -18.99 4.54 4.78
N TRP A 195 -19.21 3.97 3.58
CA TRP A 195 -19.24 4.74 2.34
C TRP A 195 -20.66 5.01 1.83
N GLY A 196 -21.65 4.23 2.28
CA GLY A 196 -23.06 4.38 1.89
C GLY A 196 -23.31 4.19 0.39
N ASP A 197 -22.40 3.50 -0.30
CA ASP A 197 -22.43 3.40 -1.76
C ASP A 197 -23.16 2.12 -2.20
N GLU A 198 -24.30 2.33 -2.87
CA GLU A 198 -25.19 1.27 -3.39
C GLU A 198 -24.90 0.90 -4.85
N SER A 199 -23.82 1.42 -5.43
CA SER A 199 -23.46 1.15 -6.82
C SER A 199 -23.27 -0.35 -7.09
N GLU A 200 -23.82 -0.80 -8.21
CA GLU A 200 -23.65 -2.16 -8.71
C GLU A 200 -22.36 -2.31 -9.53
N PHE A 201 -22.04 -3.55 -9.92
CA PHE A 201 -20.86 -3.82 -10.75
C PHE A 201 -20.86 -3.02 -12.06
N SER A 202 -22.00 -2.95 -12.76
CA SER A 202 -22.14 -2.25 -14.04
C SER A 202 -22.11 -0.73 -13.94
N ASP A 203 -22.39 -0.19 -12.76
CA ASP A 203 -22.25 1.24 -12.50
C ASP A 203 -20.76 1.64 -12.51
N ILE A 204 -19.90 0.80 -11.94
CA ILE A 204 -18.48 1.11 -11.75
C ILE A 204 -17.62 0.57 -12.91
N PHE A 205 -17.92 -0.63 -13.41
CA PHE A 205 -17.12 -1.32 -14.42
C PHE A 205 -17.91 -1.58 -15.70
N ASP A 206 -17.23 -1.53 -16.84
CA ASP A 206 -17.82 -1.89 -18.12
C ASP A 206 -18.03 -3.40 -18.21
N LEU A 207 -19.25 -3.84 -17.89
CA LEU A 207 -19.65 -5.24 -17.90
C LEU A 207 -19.50 -5.88 -19.29
N GLY A 208 -19.82 -5.16 -20.37
CA GLY A 208 -19.69 -5.67 -21.73
C GLY A 208 -18.22 -5.95 -22.07
N HIS A 209 -17.33 -5.02 -21.73
CA HIS A 209 -15.89 -5.18 -21.89
C HIS A 209 -15.34 -6.33 -21.03
N PHE A 210 -15.77 -6.41 -19.76
CA PHE A 210 -15.37 -7.48 -18.84
C PHE A 210 -15.71 -8.87 -19.41
N LYS A 211 -16.94 -9.05 -19.91
CA LYS A 211 -17.39 -10.31 -20.55
C LYS A 211 -16.57 -10.63 -21.80
N ARG A 212 -16.33 -9.65 -22.68
CA ARG A 212 -15.57 -9.85 -23.93
C ARG A 212 -14.12 -10.22 -23.67
N VAL A 213 -13.43 -9.52 -22.76
CA VAL A 213 -12.01 -9.76 -22.47
C VAL A 213 -11.77 -11.15 -21.84
N LEU A 214 -12.73 -11.65 -21.05
CA LEU A 214 -12.63 -12.93 -20.34
C LEU A 214 -13.30 -14.10 -21.05
N ALA A 215 -13.87 -13.90 -22.24
CA ALA A 215 -14.65 -14.92 -22.96
C ALA A 215 -13.89 -16.24 -23.17
N ASP A 216 -12.57 -16.18 -23.36
CA ASP A 216 -11.71 -17.34 -23.58
C ASP A 216 -11.17 -17.98 -22.28
N ASP A 217 -11.40 -17.35 -21.14
CA ASP A 217 -10.84 -17.76 -19.84
C ASP A 217 -11.91 -18.35 -18.92
N VAL A 218 -13.00 -17.60 -18.72
CA VAL A 218 -14.09 -17.88 -17.79
C VAL A 218 -15.40 -17.39 -18.38
N ARG A 219 -16.44 -18.23 -18.34
CA ARG A 219 -17.79 -17.83 -18.75
C ARG A 219 -18.39 -16.89 -17.70
N ILE A 220 -18.63 -15.64 -18.08
CA ILE A 220 -19.24 -14.63 -17.21
C ILE A 220 -20.74 -14.49 -17.53
N LEU A 221 -21.59 -14.64 -16.50
CA LEU A 221 -23.05 -14.54 -16.60
C LEU A 221 -23.55 -13.30 -15.89
N SER A 222 -24.46 -12.54 -16.54
CA SER A 222 -25.03 -11.33 -15.94
C SER A 222 -25.94 -11.65 -14.75
N SER A 223 -26.66 -12.76 -14.82
CA SER A 223 -27.53 -13.28 -13.76
C SER A 223 -27.50 -14.82 -13.78
N LEU A 224 -28.00 -15.43 -12.71
CA LEU A 224 -28.23 -16.87 -12.70
C LEU A 224 -29.31 -17.24 -13.73
N PRO A 225 -29.16 -18.37 -14.45
CA PRO A 225 -30.24 -18.91 -15.28
C PRO A 225 -31.50 -19.13 -14.45
N SER A 226 -32.68 -18.91 -15.04
CA SER A 226 -33.99 -19.04 -14.37
C SER A 226 -34.18 -20.37 -13.65
N THR A 227 -33.63 -21.46 -14.19
CA THR A 227 -33.65 -22.80 -13.59
C THR A 227 -32.94 -22.89 -12.24
N HIS A 228 -32.03 -21.95 -11.92
CA HIS A 228 -31.18 -21.98 -10.72
C HIS A 228 -31.54 -20.88 -9.70
N VAL A 229 -32.52 -20.02 -9.99
CA VAL A 229 -32.87 -18.90 -9.11
C VAL A 229 -33.46 -19.38 -7.77
N MET A 230 -34.14 -20.53 -7.78
CA MET A 230 -34.72 -21.16 -6.58
C MET A 230 -33.74 -22.08 -5.84
N THR A 231 -32.54 -22.32 -6.39
CA THR A 231 -31.54 -23.20 -5.78
C THR A 231 -30.83 -22.48 -4.63
N ARG A 232 -30.84 -23.07 -3.43
CA ARG A 232 -30.09 -22.52 -2.30
C ARG A 232 -28.58 -22.72 -2.51
N PRO A 233 -27.77 -21.65 -2.56
CA PRO A 233 -26.33 -21.79 -2.77
C PRO A 233 -25.65 -22.39 -1.54
N VAL A 234 -24.60 -23.18 -1.77
CA VAL A 234 -23.68 -23.55 -0.69
C VAL A 234 -22.88 -22.30 -0.31
N VAL A 235 -23.01 -21.84 0.94
CA VAL A 235 -22.37 -20.60 1.38
C VAL A 235 -21.01 -20.89 2.03
N GLU A 236 -19.97 -20.20 1.59
CA GLU A 236 -18.62 -20.28 2.16
C GLU A 236 -18.11 -18.91 2.61
N ASN A 237 -17.93 -18.80 3.92
CA ASN A 237 -17.52 -17.57 4.60
C ASN A 237 -16.20 -17.72 5.38
N ARG A 238 -15.60 -18.92 5.40
CA ARG A 238 -14.45 -19.27 6.26
C ARG A 238 -13.28 -19.85 5.47
N THR A 239 -12.96 -19.23 4.35
CA THR A 239 -11.76 -19.58 3.59
C THR A 239 -10.52 -19.14 4.37
N PRO A 240 -9.55 -20.03 4.61
CA PRO A 240 -8.27 -19.62 5.20
C PRO A 240 -7.56 -18.56 4.34
N LEU A 241 -6.62 -17.84 4.95
CA LEU A 241 -5.77 -16.89 4.22
C LEU A 241 -4.80 -17.64 3.30
N HIS A 242 -4.54 -17.06 2.12
CA HIS A 242 -3.52 -17.54 1.17
C HIS A 242 -3.62 -19.01 0.75
N VAL A 243 -4.84 -19.54 0.54
CA VAL A 243 -5.06 -20.91 0.09
C VAL A 243 -4.52 -21.16 -1.32
N SER A 244 -4.03 -22.38 -1.56
CA SER A 244 -3.51 -22.81 -2.86
C SER A 244 -4.64 -23.16 -3.84
N PRO A 245 -4.37 -23.16 -5.16
CA PRO A 245 -5.33 -23.64 -6.16
C PRO A 245 -5.81 -25.08 -5.92
N GLN A 246 -4.93 -25.95 -5.41
CA GLN A 246 -5.28 -27.34 -5.08
C GLN A 246 -6.26 -27.41 -3.91
N TRP A 247 -6.04 -26.60 -2.87
CA TRP A 247 -6.96 -26.50 -1.73
C TRP A 247 -8.35 -26.05 -2.19
N ILE A 248 -8.41 -24.99 -3.00
CA ILE A 248 -9.67 -24.48 -3.60
C ILE A 248 -10.38 -25.59 -4.35
N ARG A 249 -9.66 -26.28 -5.24
CA ARG A 249 -10.23 -27.36 -6.04
C ARG A 249 -10.78 -28.49 -5.17
N SER A 250 -9.99 -28.99 -4.23
CA SER A 250 -10.39 -30.08 -3.33
C SER A 250 -11.60 -29.69 -2.48
N ARG A 251 -11.54 -28.50 -1.87
CA ARG A 251 -12.51 -28.07 -0.86
C ARG A 251 -13.85 -27.61 -1.44
N TYR A 252 -13.81 -26.84 -2.53
CA TYR A 252 -15.03 -26.29 -3.13
C TYR A 252 -15.66 -27.22 -4.15
N LEU A 253 -14.89 -27.96 -4.96
CA LEU A 253 -15.52 -28.95 -5.84
C LEU A 253 -16.22 -30.02 -5.02
N LYS A 254 -15.64 -30.49 -3.92
CA LYS A 254 -16.30 -31.45 -3.02
C LYS A 254 -17.65 -30.91 -2.53
N ARG A 255 -17.70 -29.67 -2.07
CA ARG A 255 -18.96 -29.04 -1.62
C ARG A 255 -19.97 -28.80 -2.74
N MET A 256 -19.52 -28.44 -3.94
CA MET A 256 -20.39 -28.30 -5.11
C MET A 256 -21.04 -29.62 -5.54
N HIS A 257 -20.52 -30.79 -5.12
CA HIS A 257 -21.13 -32.09 -5.42
C HIS A 257 -21.93 -32.70 -4.25
N ILE A 258 -21.59 -32.37 -3.00
CA ILE A 258 -22.11 -33.07 -1.80
C ILE A 258 -23.58 -32.74 -1.47
N ASP A 259 -24.06 -31.52 -1.71
CA ASP A 259 -25.42 -31.13 -1.29
C ASP A 259 -26.52 -31.57 -2.27
N THR A 260 -26.20 -32.40 -3.26
CA THR A 260 -27.18 -33.01 -4.20
C THR A 260 -27.80 -34.33 -3.69
N ILE A 261 -27.48 -34.75 -2.46
CA ILE A 261 -27.88 -36.09 -1.93
C ILE A 261 -28.98 -36.00 -0.86
N LEU A 262 -29.19 -34.86 -0.19
CA LEU A 262 -30.32 -34.66 0.71
C LEU A 262 -31.40 -33.84 0.00
N PHE A 263 -32.59 -34.42 -0.16
CA PHE A 263 -33.76 -33.96 -0.92
C PHE A 263 -33.85 -34.49 -2.36
N VAL A 264 -34.40 -35.70 -2.43
CA VAL A 264 -35.43 -36.20 -3.36
C VAL A 264 -35.26 -35.82 -4.84
N GLN A 265 -35.07 -36.87 -5.64
CA GLN A 265 -35.14 -36.91 -7.10
C GLN A 265 -34.02 -36.20 -7.86
N LYS A 266 -32.96 -36.97 -8.13
CA LYS A 266 -32.34 -37.22 -9.45
C LYS A 266 -32.65 -36.19 -10.58
N ILE A 267 -32.38 -34.90 -10.36
CA ILE A 267 -32.47 -33.85 -11.39
C ILE A 267 -31.18 -33.02 -11.31
N ASN A 268 -30.30 -33.24 -12.28
CA ASN A 268 -29.07 -32.51 -12.63
C ASN A 268 -28.00 -32.22 -11.56
N LYS A 269 -26.75 -32.52 -11.97
CA LYS A 269 -25.48 -32.29 -11.26
C LYS A 269 -25.11 -30.79 -11.22
N GLU A 270 -25.97 -29.96 -10.66
CA GLU A 270 -25.85 -28.49 -10.70
C GLU A 270 -25.29 -27.93 -9.38
N GLY A 271 -24.03 -27.49 -9.41
CA GLY A 271 -23.31 -26.98 -8.25
C GLY A 271 -23.32 -25.46 -8.17
N LEU A 272 -24.04 -24.90 -7.18
CA LEU A 272 -24.11 -23.46 -6.92
C LEU A 272 -23.31 -23.09 -5.65
N LEU A 273 -22.22 -22.35 -5.80
CA LEU A 273 -21.37 -21.92 -4.68
C LEU A 273 -21.42 -20.41 -4.51
N LEU A 274 -21.72 -19.94 -3.30
CA LEU A 274 -21.63 -18.54 -2.90
C LEU A 274 -20.43 -18.31 -2.00
N LEU A 275 -19.45 -17.53 -2.48
CA LEU A 275 -18.30 -17.11 -1.69
C LEU A 275 -18.50 -15.70 -1.13
N ARG A 276 -18.18 -15.51 0.14
CA ARG A 276 -18.11 -14.19 0.79
C ARG A 276 -16.74 -14.00 1.45
N GLY A 277 -16.32 -12.75 1.61
CA GLY A 277 -15.11 -12.41 2.36
C GLY A 277 -13.82 -12.93 1.71
N LEU A 278 -13.72 -12.77 0.38
CA LEU A 278 -12.59 -13.25 -0.42
C LEU A 278 -11.30 -12.43 -0.28
N ASP A 279 -11.31 -11.36 0.52
CA ASP A 279 -10.12 -10.54 0.75
C ASP A 279 -8.93 -11.39 1.20
N SER A 280 -7.85 -11.33 0.42
CA SER A 280 -6.57 -11.98 0.69
C SER A 280 -6.64 -13.50 0.88
N ARG A 281 -7.69 -14.16 0.37
CA ARG A 281 -7.88 -15.61 0.52
C ARG A 281 -7.07 -16.42 -0.47
N LEU A 282 -6.96 -16.02 -1.74
CA LEU A 282 -6.17 -16.75 -2.72
C LEU A 282 -4.67 -16.48 -2.52
N SER A 283 -3.84 -17.51 -2.63
CA SER A 283 -2.37 -17.36 -2.52
C SER A 283 -1.82 -16.33 -3.51
N LYS A 284 -0.77 -15.61 -3.08
CA LYS A 284 0.01 -14.71 -3.96
C LYS A 284 0.90 -15.49 -4.93
N GLY A 285 1.39 -16.67 -4.51
CA GLY A 285 2.19 -17.57 -5.34
C GLY A 285 1.30 -18.47 -6.18
N LEU A 286 0.87 -18.00 -7.35
CA LEU A 286 0.07 -18.79 -8.29
C LEU A 286 0.95 -19.42 -9.39
N PRO A 287 0.52 -20.57 -9.96
CA PRO A 287 1.08 -21.08 -11.21
C PRO A 287 1.09 -20.00 -12.30
N PRO A 288 2.10 -19.98 -13.19
CA PRO A 288 2.32 -18.88 -14.13
C PRO A 288 1.09 -18.43 -14.90
N ASP A 289 0.33 -19.35 -15.51
CA ASP A 289 -0.86 -18.96 -16.29
C ASP A 289 -1.99 -18.38 -15.43
N LEU A 290 -2.16 -18.83 -14.19
CA LEU A 290 -3.14 -18.24 -13.27
C LEU A 290 -2.70 -16.86 -12.79
N GLN A 291 -1.39 -16.64 -12.61
CA GLN A 291 -0.86 -15.32 -12.32
C GLN A 291 -1.02 -14.37 -13.52
N LYS A 292 -0.84 -14.85 -14.75
CA LYS A 292 -1.12 -14.09 -15.98
C LYS A 292 -2.60 -13.74 -16.10
N LEU A 293 -3.50 -14.67 -15.80
CA LEU A 293 -4.95 -14.41 -15.74
C LEU A 293 -5.26 -13.33 -14.68
N ARG A 294 -4.68 -13.44 -13.48
CA ARG A 294 -4.82 -12.42 -12.42
C ARG A 294 -4.43 -11.03 -12.94
N CYS A 295 -3.30 -10.90 -13.63
CA CYS A 295 -2.88 -9.66 -14.27
C CYS A 295 -3.84 -9.19 -15.37
N LYS A 296 -4.27 -10.10 -16.26
CA LYS A 296 -5.24 -9.81 -17.33
C LYS A 296 -6.53 -9.23 -16.75
N VAL A 297 -7.06 -9.82 -15.67
CA VAL A 297 -8.29 -9.32 -15.03
C VAL A 297 -8.07 -7.94 -14.42
N ALA A 298 -7.00 -7.77 -13.64
CA ALA A 298 -6.71 -6.55 -12.91
C ALA A 298 -6.47 -5.33 -13.82
N PHE A 299 -5.75 -5.52 -14.93
CA PHE A 299 -5.27 -4.44 -15.78
C PHE A 299 -5.97 -4.32 -17.14
N GLN A 300 -6.64 -5.37 -17.63
CA GLN A 300 -7.34 -5.33 -18.91
C GLN A 300 -8.86 -5.51 -18.79
N ALA A 301 -9.33 -6.47 -17.98
CA ALA A 301 -10.76 -6.76 -17.91
C ALA A 301 -11.55 -5.77 -17.04
N LEU A 302 -10.99 -5.36 -15.89
CA LEU A 302 -11.61 -4.39 -14.99
C LEU A 302 -11.41 -2.95 -15.47
N ARG A 303 -12.07 -2.62 -16.58
CA ARG A 303 -12.17 -1.26 -17.11
C ARG A 303 -13.35 -0.55 -16.46
N PHE A 304 -13.16 0.70 -16.04
CA PHE A 304 -14.26 1.51 -15.50
C PHE A 304 -15.35 1.77 -16.55
N ALA A 305 -16.58 2.01 -16.07
CA ALA A 305 -17.72 2.32 -16.91
C ALA A 305 -17.48 3.63 -17.71
N PRO A 306 -18.09 3.77 -18.91
CA PRO A 306 -17.86 4.93 -19.78
C PRO A 306 -18.04 6.30 -19.12
N PRO A 307 -19.08 6.57 -18.29
CA PRO A 307 -19.24 7.88 -17.64
C PRO A 307 -18.08 8.26 -16.73
N ILE A 308 -17.56 7.28 -15.97
CA ILE A 308 -16.40 7.46 -15.08
C ILE A 308 -15.13 7.73 -15.91
N LEU A 309 -14.91 6.93 -16.96
CA LEU A 309 -13.79 7.11 -17.86
C LEU A 309 -13.81 8.47 -18.53
N GLU A 310 -14.98 8.94 -18.99
CA GLU A 310 -15.10 10.21 -19.68
C GLU A 310 -14.71 11.37 -18.76
N LEU A 311 -15.29 11.42 -17.56
CA LEU A 311 -15.00 12.46 -16.57
C LEU A 311 -13.55 12.38 -16.08
N GLY A 312 -13.06 11.20 -15.69
CA GLY A 312 -11.68 11.02 -15.26
C GLY A 312 -10.67 11.46 -16.33
N ASN A 313 -10.89 11.07 -17.59
CA ASN A 313 -10.04 11.52 -18.70
C ASN A 313 -10.16 13.02 -18.95
N LYS A 314 -11.34 13.63 -18.74
CA LYS A 314 -11.51 15.08 -18.85
C LYS A 314 -10.67 15.82 -17.80
N LEU A 315 -10.71 15.39 -16.54
CA LEU A 315 -9.89 15.96 -15.47
C LEU A 315 -8.39 15.74 -15.71
N ALA A 316 -8.00 14.55 -16.15
CA ALA A 316 -6.61 14.26 -16.53
C ALA A 316 -6.13 15.16 -17.68
N ARG A 317 -6.96 15.38 -18.70
CA ARG A 317 -6.65 16.31 -19.80
C ARG A 317 -6.47 17.74 -19.31
N ARG A 318 -7.25 18.21 -18.33
CA ARG A 318 -7.07 19.55 -17.74
C ARG A 318 -5.69 19.69 -17.08
N MET A 319 -5.26 18.68 -16.31
CA MET A 319 -3.91 18.66 -15.74
C MET A 319 -2.83 18.65 -16.83
N GLN A 320 -2.95 17.74 -17.80
CA GLN A 320 -1.99 17.58 -18.90
C GLN A 320 -1.89 18.84 -19.78
N SER A 321 -2.99 19.57 -19.96
CA SER A 321 -3.03 20.80 -20.78
C SER A 321 -2.14 21.91 -20.24
N LYS A 322 -1.73 21.84 -18.97
CA LYS A 322 -0.86 22.82 -18.30
C LYS A 322 0.58 22.34 -18.16
N GLY A 323 0.93 21.17 -18.73
CA GLY A 323 2.24 20.54 -18.67
C GLY A 323 2.27 19.22 -17.89
N PRO A 324 3.46 18.63 -17.67
CA PRO A 324 3.58 17.43 -16.85
C PRO A 324 3.09 17.69 -15.42
N TYR A 325 2.59 16.64 -14.78
CA TYR A 325 2.15 16.68 -13.39
C TYR A 325 2.49 15.37 -12.69
N LEU A 326 2.61 15.44 -11.37
CA LEU A 326 2.79 14.31 -10.48
C LEU A 326 1.41 13.89 -9.95
N ALA A 327 1.10 12.60 -10.00
CA ALA A 327 -0.04 12.04 -9.28
C ALA A 327 0.39 11.48 -7.92
N LEU A 328 -0.28 11.91 -6.85
CA LEU A 328 0.09 11.59 -5.48
C LEU A 328 -1.12 11.03 -4.72
N HIS A 329 -1.11 9.74 -4.43
CA HIS A 329 -2.14 9.12 -3.61
C HIS A 329 -1.78 9.25 -2.12
N LEU A 330 -2.54 10.06 -1.39
CA LEU A 330 -2.35 10.35 0.03
C LEU A 330 -3.38 9.59 0.87
N ARG A 331 -2.89 8.63 1.66
CA ARG A 331 -3.68 7.89 2.65
C ARG A 331 -3.41 8.41 4.06
N ILE A 332 -3.92 9.61 4.34
CA ILE A 332 -3.72 10.35 5.61
C ILE A 332 -5.04 10.61 6.35
N GLU A 333 -6.07 9.83 6.05
CA GLU A 333 -7.38 9.88 6.69
C GLU A 333 -7.35 9.32 8.12
N LYS A 334 -8.35 9.67 8.93
CA LYS A 334 -8.46 9.25 10.34
C LYS A 334 -8.36 7.73 10.52
N ASP A 335 -9.03 6.95 9.66
CA ASP A 335 -9.04 5.48 9.73
C ASP A 335 -7.64 4.90 9.55
N VAL A 336 -6.80 5.50 8.70
CA VAL A 336 -5.44 5.03 8.44
C VAL A 336 -4.58 5.15 9.71
N TRP A 337 -4.60 6.30 10.36
CA TRP A 337 -3.83 6.52 11.59
C TRP A 337 -4.30 5.62 12.74
N VAL A 338 -5.62 5.44 12.88
CA VAL A 338 -6.22 4.53 13.86
C VAL A 338 -5.79 3.08 13.61
N ARG A 339 -5.87 2.60 12.36
CA ARG A 339 -5.58 1.19 12.01
C ARG A 339 -4.10 0.85 12.03
N THR A 340 -3.22 1.80 11.73
CA THR A 340 -1.77 1.59 11.72
C THR A 340 -1.16 1.70 13.13
N GLY A 341 -1.84 2.40 14.04
CA GLY A 341 -1.30 2.71 15.36
C GLY A 341 -0.20 3.78 15.32
N CYS A 342 -0.12 4.53 14.22
CA CYS A 342 0.87 5.57 14.01
C CYS A 342 0.35 6.97 14.36
N LEU A 343 1.25 7.91 14.62
CA LEU A 343 0.90 9.31 14.84
C LEU A 343 0.85 10.07 13.50
N PRO A 344 -0.14 10.96 13.31
CA PRO A 344 -0.31 11.74 12.09
C PRO A 344 0.78 12.81 11.88
N GLY A 345 1.56 13.15 12.93
CA GLY A 345 2.55 14.23 12.85
C GLY A 345 1.92 15.62 12.76
N LEU A 346 0.79 15.80 13.43
CA LEU A 346 0.07 17.07 13.58
C LEU A 346 0.26 17.58 15.02
N SER A 347 -0.72 18.29 15.58
CA SER A 347 -0.71 18.68 17.00
C SER A 347 -1.05 17.50 17.92
N LYS A 348 -0.68 17.64 19.20
CA LYS A 348 -1.00 16.66 20.27
C LYS A 348 -2.49 16.32 20.35
N GLU A 349 -3.36 17.27 20.03
CA GLU A 349 -4.81 17.06 19.96
C GLU A 349 -5.19 15.94 18.96
N TYR A 350 -4.56 15.91 17.77
CA TYR A 350 -4.81 14.85 16.79
C TYR A 350 -4.25 13.50 17.23
N ASP A 351 -3.14 13.50 17.96
CA ASP A 351 -2.59 12.28 18.57
C ASP A 351 -3.58 11.69 19.59
N GLU A 352 -4.21 12.55 20.40
CA GLU A 352 -5.24 12.17 21.36
C GLU A 352 -6.51 11.66 20.67
N ILE A 353 -6.95 12.29 19.57
CA ILE A 353 -8.07 11.79 18.75
C ILE A 353 -7.79 10.36 18.27
N VAL A 354 -6.61 10.11 17.69
CA VAL A 354 -6.22 8.78 17.19
C VAL A 354 -6.10 7.78 18.35
N HIS A 355 -5.55 8.19 19.47
CA HIS A 355 -5.43 7.34 20.66
C HIS A 355 -6.79 6.95 21.25
N ASN A 356 -7.69 7.92 21.42
CA ASN A 356 -9.01 7.68 21.99
C ASN A 356 -9.86 6.77 21.10
N GLU A 357 -9.81 6.95 19.78
CA GLU A 357 -10.49 6.06 18.84
C GLU A 357 -9.97 4.63 18.90
N ARG A 358 -8.65 4.44 18.97
CA ARG A 358 -8.07 3.10 19.15
C ARG A 358 -8.47 2.46 20.47
N ARG A 359 -8.62 3.26 21.54
CA ARG A 359 -9.11 2.76 22.83
C ARG A 359 -10.56 2.32 22.79
N ARG A 360 -11.42 3.05 22.05
CA ARG A 360 -12.82 2.68 21.84
C ARG A 360 -12.98 1.48 20.92
N HIS A 361 -12.09 1.36 19.93
CA HIS A 361 -12.16 0.35 18.88
C HIS A 361 -10.82 -0.41 18.71
N PRO A 362 -10.40 -1.20 19.72
CA PRO A 362 -9.15 -1.94 19.67
C PRO A 362 -9.08 -2.95 18.51
N GLU A 363 -10.23 -3.40 17.99
CA GLU A 363 -10.37 -4.29 16.85
C GLU A 363 -9.88 -3.71 15.52
N PHE A 364 -9.74 -2.39 15.39
CA PHE A 364 -9.29 -1.75 14.15
C PHE A 364 -7.78 -1.85 13.93
N LEU A 365 -6.99 -2.17 14.95
CA LEU A 365 -5.54 -2.25 14.81
C LEU A 365 -5.14 -3.44 13.92
N THR A 366 -4.63 -3.14 12.71
CA THR A 366 -4.38 -4.15 11.66
C THR A 366 -3.22 -5.09 12.00
N ALA A 367 -2.32 -4.67 12.88
CA ALA A 367 -1.24 -5.50 13.41
C ALA A 367 -1.27 -5.43 14.94
N LYS A 368 -1.74 -6.53 15.57
CA LYS A 368 -1.74 -6.73 17.04
C LYS A 368 -0.33 -7.01 17.58
N SER A 369 0.65 -6.22 17.15
CA SER A 369 1.97 -6.20 17.76
C SER A 369 2.00 -5.13 18.86
N ASN A 370 2.68 -5.44 19.96
CA ASN A 370 2.88 -4.50 21.08
C ASN A 370 3.92 -3.41 20.78
N LEU A 371 4.16 -3.13 19.49
CA LEU A 371 5.10 -2.10 19.06
C LEU A 371 4.52 -0.71 19.33
N SER A 372 5.36 0.15 19.92
CA SER A 372 5.15 1.58 20.03
C SER A 372 5.05 2.25 18.65
N TYR A 373 4.60 3.50 18.63
CA TYR A 373 4.58 4.30 17.41
C TYR A 373 5.98 4.41 16.76
N HIS A 374 7.00 4.69 17.56
CA HIS A 374 8.36 4.87 17.04
C HIS A 374 8.90 3.59 16.41
N GLU A 375 8.69 2.44 17.03
CA GLU A 375 9.10 1.15 16.49
C GLU A 375 8.37 0.82 15.18
N ARG A 376 7.06 1.11 15.11
CA ARG A 376 6.28 0.95 13.86
C ARG A 376 6.83 1.81 12.74
N LYS A 377 7.21 3.05 13.06
CA LYS A 377 7.75 3.99 12.08
C LYS A 377 9.11 3.53 11.55
N LEU A 378 10.02 3.13 12.45
CA LEU A 378 11.34 2.61 12.07
C LEU A 378 11.24 1.30 11.27
N ALA A 379 10.23 0.48 11.55
CA ALA A 379 9.94 -0.75 10.80
C ALA A 379 9.25 -0.51 9.44
N GLY A 380 8.99 0.73 9.04
CA GLY A 380 8.30 1.05 7.78
C GLY A 380 6.81 0.69 7.76
N LEU A 381 6.18 0.56 8.93
CA LEU A 381 4.76 0.19 9.07
C LEU A 381 3.84 1.42 9.15
N CYS A 382 4.41 2.63 9.21
CA CYS A 382 3.65 3.89 9.22
C CYS A 382 3.60 4.52 7.82
N PRO A 383 2.45 5.07 7.42
CA PRO A 383 2.39 5.92 6.24
C PRO A 383 3.20 7.20 6.48
N LEU A 384 3.68 7.81 5.39
CA LEU A 384 4.31 9.11 5.46
C LEU A 384 3.25 10.19 5.72
N ASN A 385 3.53 11.12 6.63
CA ASN A 385 2.70 12.31 6.78
C ASN A 385 3.02 13.36 5.70
N ALA A 386 2.21 14.42 5.59
CA ALA A 386 2.39 15.42 4.53
C ALA A 386 3.76 16.10 4.56
N PHE A 387 4.34 16.33 5.76
CA PHE A 387 5.68 16.92 5.88
C PHE A 387 6.75 15.99 5.31
N GLU A 388 6.67 14.69 5.61
CA GLU A 388 7.59 13.68 5.11
C GLU A 388 7.46 13.49 3.60
N VAL A 389 6.23 13.46 3.08
CA VAL A 389 5.98 13.42 1.64
C VAL A 389 6.56 14.67 0.97
N THR A 390 6.39 15.85 1.57
CA THR A 390 6.98 17.11 1.05
C THR A 390 8.50 17.00 0.97
N ARG A 391 9.16 16.56 2.04
CA ARG A 391 10.62 16.38 2.07
C ARG A 391 11.08 15.36 1.03
N LEU A 392 10.36 14.25 0.89
CA LEU A 392 10.66 13.23 -0.12
C LEU A 392 10.59 13.81 -1.54
N LEU A 393 9.53 14.54 -1.88
CA LEU A 393 9.39 15.16 -3.21
C LEU A 393 10.52 16.18 -3.49
N LYS A 394 10.88 17.00 -2.51
CA LYS A 394 12.02 17.92 -2.64
C LYS A 394 13.34 17.17 -2.85
N ALA A 395 13.57 16.10 -2.09
CA ALA A 395 14.78 15.28 -2.23
C ALA A 395 14.85 14.57 -3.59
N LEU A 396 13.71 14.24 -4.19
CA LEU A 396 13.63 13.71 -5.56
C LEU A 396 13.83 14.77 -6.65
N GLY A 397 14.00 16.04 -6.30
CA GLY A 397 14.21 17.13 -7.26
C GLY A 397 12.92 17.74 -7.83
N ALA A 398 11.77 17.52 -7.18
CA ALA A 398 10.52 18.16 -7.60
C ALA A 398 10.65 19.70 -7.52
N PRO A 399 10.45 20.43 -8.63
CA PRO A 399 10.52 21.89 -8.59
C PRO A 399 9.34 22.47 -7.81
N ARG A 400 9.50 23.67 -7.24
CA ARG A 400 8.41 24.39 -6.55
C ARG A 400 7.16 24.58 -7.43
N SER A 401 7.37 24.74 -8.74
CA SER A 401 6.31 24.83 -9.76
C SER A 401 5.70 23.48 -10.16
N ALA A 402 6.10 22.38 -9.53
CA ALA A 402 5.54 21.07 -9.81
C ALA A 402 4.03 21.09 -9.60
N ARG A 403 3.32 20.62 -10.62
CA ARG A 403 1.88 20.44 -10.57
C ARG A 403 1.58 19.08 -10.02
N ILE A 404 0.76 19.02 -8.98
CA ILE A 404 0.44 17.79 -8.27
C ILE A 404 -1.07 17.59 -8.33
N TYR A 405 -1.47 16.45 -8.88
CA TYR A 405 -2.78 15.88 -8.62
C TYR A 405 -2.68 15.05 -7.36
N TRP A 406 -3.50 15.32 -6.34
CA TRP A 406 -3.57 14.45 -5.17
C TRP A 406 -4.90 13.71 -5.11
N ALA A 407 -4.80 12.41 -4.88
CA ALA A 407 -5.91 11.49 -4.68
C ALA A 407 -5.96 11.09 -3.20
N GLY A 408 -7.16 11.03 -2.61
CA GLY A 408 -7.32 10.64 -1.21
C GLY A 408 -8.67 11.05 -0.64
N GLY A 409 -9.02 10.46 0.50
CA GLY A 409 -10.17 10.91 1.29
C GLY A 409 -9.88 12.16 2.09
N ARG A 410 -10.80 12.51 3.00
CA ARG A 410 -10.65 13.67 3.89
C ARG A 410 -9.48 13.44 4.86
N PRO A 411 -8.42 14.27 4.83
CA PRO A 411 -7.31 14.16 5.76
C PRO A 411 -7.76 14.35 7.21
N LEU A 412 -7.16 13.60 8.14
CA LEU A 412 -7.25 13.96 9.56
C LEU A 412 -6.56 15.32 9.74
N GLY A 413 -7.29 16.32 10.25
CA GLY A 413 -6.79 17.70 10.32
C GLY A 413 -6.97 18.52 9.04
N GLY A 414 -7.82 18.07 8.12
CA GLY A 414 -8.35 18.93 7.05
C GLY A 414 -7.28 19.55 6.14
N LYS A 415 -7.42 20.85 5.86
CA LYS A 415 -6.50 21.58 4.97
C LYS A 415 -5.15 21.82 5.64
N GLU A 416 -5.14 21.95 6.95
CA GLU A 416 -3.96 22.19 7.79
C GLU A 416 -2.99 21.01 7.68
N ALA A 417 -3.52 19.78 7.65
CA ALA A 417 -2.74 18.57 7.45
C ALA A 417 -2.01 18.52 6.09
N LEU A 418 -2.56 19.19 5.07
CA LEU A 418 -1.93 19.31 3.74
C LEU A 418 -1.02 20.52 3.61
N SER A 419 -0.95 21.40 4.62
CA SER A 419 -0.20 22.66 4.55
C SER A 419 1.29 22.51 4.22
N PRO A 420 2.02 21.46 4.65
CA PRO A 420 3.41 21.29 4.24
C PRO A 420 3.55 21.15 2.72
N LEU A 421 2.62 20.42 2.08
CA LEU A 421 2.61 20.21 0.63
C LEU A 421 2.18 21.46 -0.12
N THR A 422 1.10 22.13 0.31
CA THR A 422 0.55 23.28 -0.42
C THR A 422 1.43 24.53 -0.33
N ARG A 423 2.20 24.70 0.77
CA ARG A 423 3.19 25.78 0.91
C ARG A 423 4.38 25.59 -0.03
N GLU A 424 4.85 24.34 -0.18
CA GLU A 424 5.99 24.01 -1.04
C GLU A 424 5.58 23.94 -2.52
N PHE A 425 4.42 23.36 -2.84
CA PHE A 425 3.93 23.15 -4.20
C PHE A 425 2.57 23.85 -4.38
N PRO A 426 2.54 25.11 -4.84
CA PRO A 426 1.30 25.88 -4.94
C PRO A 426 0.30 25.33 -5.97
N HIS A 427 0.75 24.53 -6.94
CA HIS A 427 -0.08 23.92 -7.96
C HIS A 427 -0.58 22.53 -7.53
N PHE A 428 -1.36 22.51 -6.45
CA PHE A 428 -1.81 21.28 -5.78
C PHE A 428 -3.34 21.12 -5.89
N TYR A 429 -3.79 20.16 -6.68
CA TYR A 429 -5.20 20.00 -7.06
C TYR A 429 -5.70 18.59 -6.80
N ASN A 430 -7.00 18.46 -6.49
CA ASN A 430 -7.73 17.20 -6.49
C ASN A 430 -8.88 17.28 -7.51
N LYS A 431 -9.67 16.20 -7.63
CA LYS A 431 -10.86 16.17 -8.48
C LYS A 431 -11.83 17.32 -8.20
N GLU A 432 -12.05 17.68 -6.93
CA GLU A 432 -12.93 18.80 -6.53
C GLU A 432 -12.40 20.15 -7.02
N GLY A 433 -11.09 20.37 -6.95
CA GLY A 433 -10.45 21.59 -7.46
C GLY A 433 -10.29 21.66 -8.98
N LEU A 434 -10.46 20.55 -9.70
CA LEU A 434 -10.33 20.48 -11.16
C LEU A 434 -11.67 20.44 -11.90
N ALA A 435 -12.72 19.97 -11.24
CA ALA A 435 -14.05 19.87 -11.83
C ALA A 435 -14.68 21.26 -12.01
N LEU A 436 -15.45 21.42 -13.08
CA LEU A 436 -16.32 22.60 -13.23
C LEU A 436 -17.59 22.39 -12.37
N PRO A 437 -18.32 23.48 -12.03
CA PRO A 437 -19.61 23.38 -11.36
C PRO A 437 -20.53 22.38 -12.08
N GLY A 438 -21.18 21.49 -11.32
CA GLY A 438 -22.07 20.46 -11.85
C GLY A 438 -21.39 19.17 -12.34
N GLU A 439 -20.09 19.15 -12.66
CA GLU A 439 -19.48 17.95 -13.26
C GLU A 439 -19.34 16.76 -12.31
N LEU A 440 -19.22 17.00 -10.99
CA LEU A 440 -19.14 15.95 -9.97
C LEU A 440 -20.50 15.60 -9.36
N GLU A 441 -21.52 16.44 -9.52
CA GLU A 441 -22.83 16.26 -8.88
C GLU A 441 -23.48 14.90 -9.17
N PRO A 442 -23.44 14.35 -10.40
CA PRO A 442 -23.98 13.02 -10.69
C PRO A 442 -23.33 11.88 -9.90
N PHE A 443 -22.16 12.13 -9.28
CA PHE A 443 -21.32 11.13 -8.63
C PHE A 443 -21.08 11.42 -7.14
N ALA A 444 -21.60 12.53 -6.60
CA ALA A 444 -21.26 13.03 -5.27
C ALA A 444 -21.54 12.01 -4.15
N ASN A 445 -22.59 11.21 -4.28
CA ASN A 445 -22.98 10.18 -3.31
C ASN A 445 -22.43 8.78 -3.64
N LYS A 446 -21.55 8.68 -4.64
CA LYS A 446 -20.96 7.41 -5.09
C LYS A 446 -19.46 7.40 -4.80
N ALA A 447 -19.09 7.03 -3.58
CA ALA A 447 -17.69 7.02 -3.13
C ALA A 447 -16.77 6.18 -4.05
N SER A 448 -17.29 5.08 -4.59
CA SER A 448 -16.62 4.20 -5.55
C SER A 448 -16.29 4.91 -6.85
N PHE A 449 -17.19 5.75 -7.34
CA PHE A 449 -16.98 6.55 -8.55
C PHE A 449 -15.91 7.61 -8.31
N MET A 450 -16.00 8.30 -7.17
CA MET A 450 -15.03 9.32 -6.78
C MET A 450 -13.61 8.74 -6.66
N ALA A 451 -13.47 7.53 -6.10
CA ALA A 451 -12.21 6.80 -6.08
C ALA A 451 -11.75 6.33 -7.47
N ALA A 452 -12.69 5.96 -8.35
CA ALA A 452 -12.37 5.56 -9.73
C ALA A 452 -11.88 6.74 -10.58
N ILE A 453 -12.44 7.94 -10.38
CA ILE A 453 -11.93 9.19 -10.97
C ILE A 453 -10.49 9.42 -10.54
N ASP A 454 -10.21 9.34 -9.24
CA ASP A 454 -8.85 9.47 -8.69
C ASP A 454 -7.88 8.46 -9.33
N TYR A 455 -8.34 7.23 -9.59
CA TYR A 455 -7.55 6.19 -10.26
C TYR A 455 -7.22 6.51 -11.73
N ILE A 456 -8.11 7.21 -12.44
CA ILE A 456 -7.90 7.55 -13.87
C ILE A 456 -6.98 8.76 -14.03
N VAL A 457 -7.11 9.74 -13.14
CA VAL A 457 -6.29 10.96 -13.18
C VAL A 457 -4.87 10.69 -12.68
N SER A 458 -4.71 9.70 -11.80
CA SER A 458 -3.39 9.24 -11.34
C SER A 458 -2.70 8.37 -12.37
#